data_AF-A0A645GTT5-F1
#
_entry.id   AF-A0A645GTT5-F1
#
_cell.length_a   1.000
_cell.length_b   1.000
_cell.length_c   1.000
_cell.angle_alpha   90.00
_cell.angle_beta   90.00
_cell.angle_gamma   90.00
#
_symmetry.space_group_name_H-M   'P 1'
#
loop_
_entity.id
_entity.type
_entity.pdbx_description
1 polymer ?
#
loop_
_entity_poly.entity_id
_entity_poly.type
_entity_poly.pdbx_seq_one_letter_code
_entity_poly.pdbx_strand_id
1 'polypeptide(L)' 'MEDGAELIMINKFSTQEANGIGLRDEMGYAVLAGIPLLTAVGKRFLPEWENFTGGDGCLLEPTLDGVLAWWDGLTGGR' A
#
# COMPACT_ATOMS: atom_id res chain seq x y z
N MET A 1 -5.47 -13.20 21.79
CA MET A 1 -4.61 -12.38 20.91
C MET A 1 -5.53 -11.91 19.80
N GLU A 2 -6.05 -10.70 19.92
CA GLU A 2 -6.92 -10.06 18.92
C GLU A 2 -6.50 -8.59 18.76
N ASP A 3 -5.19 -8.34 18.69
CA ASP A 3 -4.73 -7.05 18.15
C ASP A 3 -4.74 -7.20 16.62
N GLY A 4 -5.58 -6.41 15.97
CA GLY A 4 -5.66 -6.35 14.51
C GLY A 4 -4.32 -5.92 13.89
N ALA A 5 -4.15 -6.16 12.59
CA ALA A 5 -2.91 -5.79 11.91
C ALA A 5 -2.72 -4.26 11.89
N GLU A 6 -1.52 -3.81 12.27
CA GLU A 6 -1.17 -2.38 12.24
C GLU A 6 -0.64 -1.92 10.88
N LEU A 7 -0.17 -2.86 10.06
CA LEU A 7 0.37 -2.67 8.72
C LEU A 7 0.11 -3.91 7.89
N ILE A 8 -0.35 -3.74 6.66
CA ILE A 8 -0.41 -4.81 5.67
C ILE A 8 0.69 -4.60 4.64
N MET A 9 1.48 -5.64 4.38
CA MET A 9 2.50 -5.65 3.34
C MET A 9 2.10 -6.63 2.25
N ILE A 10 1.95 -6.14 1.02
CA ILE A 10 1.73 -6.96 -0.16
C ILE A 10 2.93 -6.83 -1.07
N ASN A 11 3.49 -7.96 -1.53
CA ASN A 11 4.74 -7.99 -2.27
C ASN A 11 4.78 -6.97 -3.42
N LYS A 12 3.73 -6.91 -4.25
CA LYS A 12 3.63 -5.96 -5.35
C LYS A 12 2.21 -5.78 -5.88
N PHE A 13 1.97 -4.59 -6.46
CA PHE A 13 0.90 -4.32 -7.40
C PHE A 13 1.41 -4.55 -8.83
N SER A 14 0.80 -5.50 -9.54
CA SER A 14 1.30 -5.97 -10.84
C SER A 14 0.18 -6.13 -11.87
N THR A 15 0.44 -6.89 -12.94
CA THR A 15 -0.53 -7.11 -14.03
C THR A 15 -1.87 -7.62 -13.52
N GLN A 16 -1.88 -8.48 -12.50
CA GLN A 16 -3.13 -9.04 -11.96
C GLN A 16 -3.97 -7.95 -11.30
N GLU A 17 -3.37 -7.22 -10.37
CA GLU A 17 -4.05 -6.17 -9.60
C GLU A 17 -4.46 -4.99 -10.51
N ALA A 18 -3.61 -4.63 -11.49
CA ALA A 18 -3.94 -3.63 -12.50
C ALA A 18 -5.17 -4.02 -13.34
N ASN A 19 -5.38 -5.32 -13.59
CA ASN A 19 -6.50 -5.84 -14.36
C ASN A 19 -7.75 -6.14 -13.50
N GLY A 20 -7.76 -5.76 -12.22
CA GLY A 20 -8.95 -5.98 -11.39
C GLY A 20 -9.00 -7.34 -10.68
N ILE A 21 -7.93 -8.14 -10.70
CA ILE A 21 -7.88 -9.49 -10.12
C ILE A 21 -6.74 -9.61 -9.11
N GLY A 22 -6.51 -10.80 -8.56
CA GLY A 22 -5.45 -11.03 -7.59
C GLY A 22 -5.82 -10.42 -6.24
N LEU A 23 -4.87 -9.72 -5.61
CA LEU A 23 -5.05 -9.16 -4.26
C LEU A 23 -5.70 -7.77 -4.23
N ARG A 24 -6.28 -7.33 -5.35
CA ARG A 24 -6.81 -5.96 -5.47
C ARG A 24 -7.93 -5.68 -4.48
N ASP A 25 -8.82 -6.64 -4.28
CA ASP A 25 -9.94 -6.47 -3.35
C ASP A 25 -9.44 -6.46 -1.91
N GLU A 26 -8.49 -7.33 -1.55
CA GLU A 26 -7.84 -7.34 -0.24
C GLU A 26 -7.08 -6.03 0.05
N MET A 27 -6.40 -5.45 -0.96
CA MET A 27 -5.79 -4.12 -0.85
C MET A 27 -6.85 -3.06 -0.53
N GLY A 28 -7.99 -3.11 -1.20
CA GLY A 28 -9.10 -2.19 -0.94
C GLY A 28 -9.68 -2.36 0.46
N TYR A 29 -9.89 -3.60 0.91
CA TYR A 29 -10.39 -3.87 2.26
C TYR A 29 -9.44 -3.40 3.36
N ALA A 30 -8.13 -3.54 3.17
CA ALA A 30 -7.12 -3.02 4.10
C ALA A 30 -7.27 -1.51 4.31
N VAL A 31 -7.33 -0.76 3.19
CA VAL A 31 -7.47 0.70 3.22
C VAL A 31 -8.82 1.11 3.84
N LEU A 32 -9.92 0.43 3.49
CA LEU A 32 -11.24 0.69 4.07
C LEU A 32 -11.31 0.39 5.58
N ALA A 33 -10.51 -0.56 6.06
CA ALA A 33 -10.37 -0.85 7.48
C ALA A 33 -9.49 0.16 8.23
N GLY A 34 -8.94 1.17 7.54
CA GLY A 34 -8.03 2.15 8.12
C GLY A 34 -6.65 1.58 8.44
N ILE A 35 -6.29 0.44 7.84
CA ILE A 35 -4.99 -0.20 8.03
C ILE A 35 -4.06 0.28 6.91
N PRO A 36 -2.90 0.90 7.23
CA PRO A 36 -1.90 1.25 6.22
C PRO A 36 -1.48 0.05 5.38
N LEU A 37 -1.29 0.29 4.08
CA LEU A 37 -0.85 -0.71 3.11
C LEU A 37 0.49 -0.28 2.50
N LEU A 38 1.48 -1.18 2.55
CA LEU A 38 2.75 -1.02 1.84
C LEU A 38 2.85 -2.06 0.71
N THR A 39 3.14 -1.60 -0.50
CA THR A 39 3.36 -2.49 -1.64
C THR A 39 4.34 -1.90 -2.65
N ALA A 40 5.04 -2.77 -3.39
CA ALA A 40 5.88 -2.35 -4.50
C ALA A 40 5.02 -2.12 -5.76
N VAL A 41 5.14 -0.97 -6.40
CA VAL A 41 4.47 -0.66 -7.67
C VAL A 41 5.53 -0.59 -8.77
N GLY A 42 5.42 -1.45 -9.77
CA GLY A 42 6.29 -1.35 -10.94
C GLY A 42 6.01 -0.04 -11.69
N LYS A 43 7.04 0.71 -12.11
CA LYS A 43 6.88 2.03 -12.77
C LYS A 43 5.83 2.08 -13.89
N ARG A 44 5.72 0.99 -14.67
CA ARG A 44 4.74 0.88 -15.77
C ARG A 44 3.27 0.84 -15.31
N PHE A 45 3.03 0.50 -14.04
CA PHE A 45 1.70 0.38 -13.42
C PHE A 45 1.36 1.58 -12.54
N LEU A 46 2.19 2.63 -12.52
CA LEU A 46 1.91 3.85 -11.75
C LEU A 46 0.58 4.50 -12.17
N PRO A 47 0.22 4.61 -13.47
CA PRO A 47 -1.08 5.16 -13.85
C PRO A 47 -2.26 4.35 -13.31
N GLU A 48 -2.18 3.02 -13.36
CA GLU A 48 -3.22 2.13 -12.84
C GLU A 48 -3.28 2.17 -11.33
N TRP A 49 -2.13 2.33 -10.65
CA TRP A 49 -2.04 2.52 -9.21
C TRP A 49 -2.66 3.86 -8.78
N GLU A 50 -2.34 4.96 -9.46
CA GLU A 50 -2.94 6.28 -9.23
C GLU A 50 -4.45 6.23 -9.41
N ASN A 51 -4.93 5.59 -10.48
CA ASN A 51 -6.36 5.40 -10.72
C ASN A 51 -7.03 4.50 -9.67
N PHE A 52 -6.36 3.42 -9.23
CA PHE A 52 -6.88 2.51 -8.19
C PHE A 52 -7.01 3.20 -6.83
N THR A 53 -6.00 4.00 -6.45
CA THR A 53 -5.94 4.70 -5.17
C THR A 53 -6.67 6.03 -5.15
N GLY A 54 -7.11 6.54 -6.31
CA GLY A 54 -7.68 7.88 -6.41
C GLY A 54 -6.68 9.00 -6.12
N GLY A 55 -5.38 8.71 -6.14
CA GLY A 55 -4.31 9.65 -5.80
C GLY A 55 -3.95 9.71 -4.31
N ASP A 56 -4.61 8.92 -3.44
CA ASP A 56 -4.36 8.94 -1.99
C ASP A 56 -3.09 8.16 -1.57
N GLY A 57 -2.38 7.55 -2.53
CA GLY A 57 -1.11 6.85 -2.28
C GLY A 57 0.09 7.80 -2.14
N CYS A 58 1.11 7.37 -1.40
CA CYS A 58 2.42 8.03 -1.33
C CYS A 58 3.49 7.15 -1.99
N LEU A 59 4.25 7.71 -2.94
CA LEU A 59 5.42 7.04 -3.49
C LEU A 59 6.61 7.21 -2.55
N LEU A 60 7.16 6.08 -2.10
CA LEU A 60 8.33 6.05 -1.23
C LEU A 60 9.61 5.87 -2.04
N GLU A 61 10.71 6.39 -1.50
CA GLU A 61 12.02 5.98 -1.97
C GLU A 61 12.19 4.47 -1.71
N PRO A 62 12.68 3.65 -2.67
CA PRO A 62 12.83 2.21 -2.51
C PRO A 62 14.07 1.86 -1.66
N THR A 63 14.20 2.49 -0.50
CA THR A 63 15.24 2.31 0.50
C THR A 63 14.61 1.91 1.82
N LEU A 64 15.36 1.21 2.68
CA LEU A 64 14.87 0.86 4.02
C LEU A 64 14.54 2.13 4.81
N ASP A 65 15.42 3.14 4.73
CA ASP A 65 15.24 4.41 5.44
C ASP A 65 13.98 5.16 4.97
N GLY A 66 13.68 5.15 3.67
CA GLY A 66 12.45 5.76 3.13
C GLY A 66 11.18 5.09 3.64
N VAL A 67 11.19 3.75 3.76
CA VAL A 67 10.07 2.99 4.32
C VAL A 67 9.91 3.23 5.82
N LEU A 68 11.02 3.24 6.58
CA LEU A 68 10.98 3.49 8.01
C LEU A 68 10.53 4.92 8.33
N ALA A 69 11.02 5.92 7.61
CA ALA A 69 10.59 7.31 7.78
C ALA A 69 9.09 7.50 7.52
N TRP A 70 8.54 6.80 6.52
CA TRP A 70 7.09 6.77 6.27
C TRP A 70 6.33 6.15 7.44
N TRP A 71 6.80 5.00 7.94
CA TRP A 71 6.15 4.31 9.05
C TRP A 71 6.18 5.11 10.36
N ASP A 72 7.33 5.72 10.67
CA ASP A 72 7.50 6.60 11.83
C ASP A 72 6.57 7.82 11.73
N GLY A 73 6.36 8.36 10.52
CA GLY A 73 5.41 9.45 10.29
C GLY A 73 3.95 9.08 10.54
N LEU A 74 3.57 7.81 10.37
CA LEU A 74 2.22 7.31 10.66
C LEU A 74 2.01 6.97 12.14
N THR A 75 3.04 6.44 12.79
CA THR A 75 2.96 5.99 14.20
C THR A 75 3.30 7.08 15.20
N GLY A 76 4.13 8.07 14.83
CA GLY A 76 4.48 9.20 15.70
C GLY A 76 3.32 10.14 16.04
N GLY A 77 2.16 9.98 15.39
CA GLY A 77 0.92 10.69 15.71
C GLY A 77 -0.12 9.86 16.48
N ARG A 78 0.19 8.61 16.85
CA ARG A 78 -0.66 7.72 17.64
C ARG A 78 -0.34 7.77 19.14
#